data_AF-A0A2H0VY08-F1
#
_entry.id   AF-A0A2H0VY08-F1
#
_cell.length_a   1.000
_cell.length_b   1.000
_cell.length_c   1.000
_cell.angle_alpha   90.00
_cell.angle_beta   90.00
_cell.angle_gamma   90.00
#
_symmetry.space_group_name_H-M   'P 1'
#
loop_
_entity.id
_entity.type
_entity.pdbx_description
1 polymer ?
#
loop_
_entity_poly.entity_id
_entity_poly.type
_entity_poly.pdbx_seq_one_letter_code
_entity_poly.pdbx_strand_id
1 'polypeptide(L)' 'DMFIKTPSHPFLKVHPLRGNLIGYRAFSVTGDYRVVYKLIDKNSAKFISIGTHAQVYE' A
#
# COMPACT_ATOMS: atom_id res chain seq x y z
N ASP A 1 -7.36 -6.00 -10.35
CA ASP A 1 -8.61 -6.40 -9.68
C ASP A 1 -8.51 -6.72 -8.19
N MET A 2 -7.55 -7.54 -7.74
CA MET A 2 -7.49 -8.03 -6.35
C MET A 2 -7.57 -6.93 -5.29
N PHE A 3 -6.82 -5.84 -5.43
CA PHE A 3 -6.88 -4.70 -4.51
C PHE A 3 -8.26 -4.04 -4.43
N ILE A 4 -8.99 -3.97 -5.54
CA ILE A 4 -10.33 -3.35 -5.61
C ILE A 4 -11.39 -4.31 -5.06
N LYS A 5 -11.32 -5.59 -5.44
CA LYS A 5 -12.32 -6.61 -5.09
C LYS A 5 -12.15 -7.13 -3.66
N THR A 6 -10.91 -7.29 -3.21
CA THR A 6 -10.57 -7.87 -1.90
C THR A 6 -9.32 -7.19 -1.34
N PRO A 7 -9.42 -5.94 -0.86
CA PRO A 7 -8.27 -5.19 -0.35
C PRO A 7 -7.54 -5.88 0.82
N SER A 8 -8.23 -6.75 1.56
CA SER A 8 -7.67 -7.53 2.68
C SER A 8 -7.02 -8.85 2.27
N HIS A 9 -6.93 -9.14 0.98
CA HIS A 9 -6.40 -10.42 0.51
C HIS A 9 -4.95 -10.65 0.99
N PRO A 10 -4.61 -11.82 1.54
CA PRO A 10 -3.31 -12.05 2.19
C PRO A 10 -2.11 -11.88 1.25
N PHE A 11 -2.27 -12.10 -0.06
CA PHE A 11 -1.21 -11.85 -1.05
C PHE A 11 -0.81 -10.37 -1.15
N LEU A 12 -1.73 -9.44 -0.88
CA LEU A 12 -1.44 -8.01 -0.89
C LEU A 12 -0.57 -7.62 0.32
N LYS A 13 -0.55 -8.42 1.40
CA LYS A 13 0.24 -8.13 2.61
C LYS A 13 0.08 -6.68 3.09
N VAL A 14 -1.18 -6.20 3.10
CA VAL A 14 -1.49 -4.82 3.48
C VAL A 14 -1.10 -4.58 4.93
N HIS A 15 -0.36 -3.50 5.18
CA HIS A 15 0.00 -3.09 6.54
C HIS A 15 0.07 -1.55 6.65
N PRO A 16 -0.27 -0.99 7.82
CA PRO A 16 -0.09 0.43 8.08
C PRO A 16 1.39 0.76 8.18
N LEU A 17 1.76 1.96 7.74
CA LEU A 17 3.10 2.49 7.90
C LEU A 17 3.26 3.20 9.24
N ARG A 18 4.51 3.41 9.65
CA ARG A 18 4.90 3.98 10.95
C ARG A 18 5.75 5.24 10.76
N GLY A 19 6.06 5.94 11.85
CA GLY A 19 6.88 7.16 11.83
C GLY A 19 6.20 8.30 11.06
N ASN A 20 6.94 8.95 10.18
CA ASN A 20 6.43 10.08 9.37
C ASN A 20 5.33 9.68 8.37
N LEU A 21 5.12 8.38 8.17
CA LEU A 21 4.11 7.83 7.27
C LEU A 21 2.88 7.28 8.01
N ILE A 22 2.64 7.69 9.26
CA ILE A 22 1.38 7.40 9.95
C ILE A 22 0.19 7.87 9.11
N GLY A 23 -0.83 7.02 8.99
CA GLY A 23 -2.01 7.26 8.15
C GLY A 23 -1.89 6.73 6.72
N TYR A 24 -0.68 6.32 6.30
CA TYR A 24 -0.47 5.61 5.05
C TYR A 24 -0.46 4.09 5.26
N ARG A 25 -0.69 3.37 4.17
CA ARG A 25 -0.64 1.91 4.09
C ARG A 25 0.21 1.51 2.90
N ALA A 26 0.78 0.30 2.97
CA ALA A 26 1.47 -0.29 1.83
C ALA A 26 0.97 -1.70 1.56
N PHE A 27 0.99 -2.09 0.29
CA PHE A 27 0.72 -3.45 -0.15
C PHE A 27 1.76 -3.93 -1.17
N SER A 28 2.01 -5.24 -1.20
CA SER A 28 2.90 -5.92 -2.15
C SER A 28 2.23 -6.05 -3.52
N VAL A 29 2.96 -5.67 -4.57
CA VAL A 29 2.64 -6.02 -5.96
C VAL A 29 3.40 -7.29 -6.35
N THR A 30 4.68 -7.33 -6.00
CA THR A 30 5.55 -8.52 -6.08
C THR A 30 6.24 -8.73 -4.74
N GLY A 31 7.18 -9.69 -4.65
CA GLY A 31 7.99 -9.87 -3.45
C GLY A 31 8.79 -8.63 -3.05
N ASP A 32 9.13 -7.77 -4.00
CA ASP A 32 9.94 -6.57 -3.78
C ASP A 32 9.16 -5.27 -4.02
N TYR A 33 8.29 -5.20 -5.04
CA TYR A 33 7.54 -3.98 -5.31
C TYR A 33 6.40 -3.74 -4.34
N ARG A 34 6.27 -2.49 -3.89
CA ARG A 34 5.19 -1.99 -3.04
C ARG A 34 4.50 -0.76 -3.62
N VAL A 35 3.22 -0.63 -3.29
CA VAL A 35 2.43 0.59 -3.49
C VAL A 35 2.15 1.20 -2.12
N VAL A 36 2.48 2.48 -1.95
CA VAL A 36 2.07 3.28 -0.80
C VAL A 36 0.84 4.08 -1.17
N TYR A 37 -0.15 4.03 -0.31
CA TYR A 37 -1.43 4.69 -0.53
C TYR A 37 -2.03 5.18 0.79
N LYS A 38 -3.01 6.06 0.67
CA LYS A 38 -3.93 6.41 1.76
C LYS A 38 -5.37 6.24 1.31
N LEU A 39 -6.24 5.89 2.24
CA LEU A 39 -7.69 5.96 2.01
C LEU A 39 -8.11 7.42 2.10
N ILE A 40 -8.83 7.89 1.08
CA ILE A 40 -9.42 9.25 1.04
C ILE A 40 -10.84 9.18 1.61
N ASP A 41 -11.54 8.07 1.36
CA ASP A 41 -12.83 7.71 1.91
C ASP A 41 -12.98 6.17 1.93
N LYS A 42 -14.20 5.66 2.15
CA LYS A 42 -14.48 4.22 2.23
C LYS A 42 -14.20 3.45 0.93
N ASN A 43 -14.29 4.10 -0.22
CA ASN A 43 -14.21 3.50 -1.55
C ASN A 43 -13.06 4.05 -2.41
N SER A 44 -12.37 5.10 -1.94
CA SER A 44 -11.30 5.77 -2.69
C SER A 44 -9.95 5.62 -2.02
N ALA A 45 -8.94 5.22 -2.79
CA ALA A 45 -7.54 5.19 -2.40
C ALA A 45 -6.73 6.14 -3.29
N LYS A 46 -5.85 6.94 -2.69
CA LYS A 46 -4.86 7.74 -3.41
C LYS A 46 -3.51 7.07 -3.32
N PHE A 47 -2.96 6.69 -4.48
CA PHE A 47 -1.61 6.16 -4.58
C PHE A 47 -0.59 7.30 -4.52
N ILE A 48 0.46 7.09 -3.75
CA ILE A 48 1.46 8.11 -3.39
C ILE A 48 2.80 7.77 -4.00
N SER A 49 3.20 6.50 -3.90
CA SER A 49 4.46 6.01 -4.45
C SER A 49 4.34 4.54 -4.85
N ILE A 50 5.10 4.15 -5.86
CA ILE A 50 5.23 2.76 -6.34
C ILE A 50 6.71 2.53 -6.63
N GLY A 51 7.28 1.48 -6.05
CA GLY A 51 8.70 1.16 -6.21
C GLY A 51 9.08 -0.12 -5.47
N THR A 52 10.37 -0.44 -5.46
CA THR A 52 10.91 -1.56 -4.67
C THR A 52 10.80 -1.31 -3.17
N HIS A 53 11.07 -2.33 -2.35
CA HIS A 53 10.97 -2.19 -0.91
C HIS A 53 11.88 -1.07 -0.40
N ALA A 54 13.09 -0.95 -0.95
CA ALA A 54 14.04 0.11 -0.60
C ALA A 54 13.54 1.49 -1.06
N GLN A 55 13.16 1.63 -2.34
CA GLN A 55 12.76 2.92 -2.94
C GLN A 55 11.57 3.58 -2.26
N VAL A 56 10.69 2.80 -1.65
CA VAL A 56 9.43 3.28 -1.08
C VAL A 56 9.59 3.68 0.40
N TYR A 57 10.69 3.31 1.04
CA TYR A 57 11.00 3.64 2.43
C TYR A 57 12.32 4.40 2.62
N GLU A 58 12.98 4.80 1.53
CA GLU A 58 14.04 5.82 1.54
C GLU A 58 13.52 7.21 1.98
#